data_AF-A0A9P6YVS2-F1
#
_entry.id   AF-A0A9P6YVS2-F1
#
_cell.length_a   1.000
_cell.length_b   1.000
_cell.length_c   1.000
_cell.angle_alpha   90.00
_cell.angle_beta   90.00
_cell.angle_gamma   90.00
#
_symmetry.space_group_name_H-M   'P 1'
#
loop_
_entity.id
_entity.type
_entity.pdbx_description
1 polymer ?
#
loop_
_entity_poly.entity_id
_entity_poly.type
_entity_poly.pdbx_seq_one_letter_code
_entity_poly.pdbx_strand_id
1 'polypeptide(L)'
;MELPQVGKNCNLENCNSLDFLPITCPFCQKTFCGEHRLPLNHNCSQWDCVDKQLIQCVTCSNLIKAPEQPSLSPKEALEEHLKSNCKIHLYALPDTISFDRNCSVQGCSSVDPHIGRIHCEGCGQGYCLKHRHPSTHSCECLFTDEKRKLERKLAAQEKVAKILRLPDSSTKQKIIKPIPAKSKKGSIVELMKMRTQAKGDSSIPPASRIYLYVQCPKTSNMDTLSVFFDKKSSIGRILDALANMCNITNRNNMISAADPERLYLYKCPEMTVIDNSMILEKAVKDLDTILLERQVDVTSLEK
;
A
#
# COMPACT_ATOMS: atom_id res chain seq x y z
N MET A 1 6.82 -8.60 -4.12
CA MET A 1 5.66 -9.49 -4.29
C MET A 1 5.18 -9.23 -5.69
N GLU A 2 5.53 -10.11 -6.63
CA GLU A 2 5.08 -10.00 -8.03
C GLU A 2 3.62 -10.47 -8.07
N LEU A 3 2.71 -9.63 -8.58
CA LEU A 3 1.29 -9.94 -8.68
C LEU A 3 1.09 -11.00 -9.78
N PRO A 4 0.46 -12.15 -9.50
CA PRO A 4 0.33 -13.23 -10.46
C PRO A 4 -0.72 -12.87 -11.53
N GLN A 5 -0.31 -12.73 -12.79
CA GLN A 5 -1.14 -12.89 -14.02
C GLN A 5 -2.61 -12.46 -13.90
N VAL A 6 -2.90 -11.27 -13.37
CA VAL A 6 -4.28 -10.77 -13.21
C VAL A 6 -4.65 -10.00 -14.47
N GLY A 7 -5.72 -10.44 -15.15
CA GLY A 7 -6.22 -9.79 -16.37
C GLY A 7 -6.06 -10.65 -17.63
N LYS A 8 -6.72 -10.24 -18.73
CA LYS A 8 -6.54 -10.86 -20.06
C LYS A 8 -6.29 -9.78 -21.10
N ASN A 9 -5.50 -10.15 -22.11
CA ASN A 9 -5.26 -9.28 -23.26
C ASN A 9 -6.50 -9.16 -24.14
N CYS A 10 -6.67 -7.97 -24.72
CA CYS A 10 -7.67 -7.73 -25.74
C CYS A 10 -7.41 -8.60 -26.98
N ASN A 11 -8.43 -9.31 -27.46
CA ASN A 11 -8.33 -10.18 -28.65
C ASN A 11 -8.31 -9.41 -29.98
N LEU A 12 -8.31 -8.08 -29.94
CA LEU A 12 -8.19 -7.25 -31.14
C LEU A 12 -6.72 -7.07 -31.50
N GLU A 13 -6.35 -7.43 -32.74
CA GLU A 13 -4.95 -7.53 -33.20
C GLU A 13 -4.17 -6.21 -33.08
N ASN A 14 -4.86 -5.06 -33.16
CA ASN A 14 -4.26 -3.74 -33.08
C ASN A 14 -4.15 -3.18 -31.65
N CYS A 15 -4.73 -3.84 -30.64
CA CYS A 15 -4.78 -3.35 -29.27
C CYS A 15 -3.93 -4.20 -28.34
N ASN A 16 -4.23 -5.50 -28.23
CA ASN A 16 -3.59 -6.47 -27.33
C ASN A 16 -3.34 -5.99 -25.88
N SER A 17 -4.00 -4.91 -25.43
CA SER A 17 -3.83 -4.32 -24.11
C SER A 17 -4.32 -5.31 -23.03
N LEU A 18 -3.54 -5.45 -21.97
CA LEU A 18 -3.90 -6.27 -20.81
C LEU A 18 -4.90 -5.52 -19.94
N ASP A 19 -6.13 -6.04 -19.84
CA ASP A 19 -7.20 -5.47 -19.03
C ASP A 19 -7.46 -6.34 -17.80
N PHE A 20 -7.58 -5.70 -16.64
CA PHE A 20 -7.82 -6.37 -15.36
C PHE A 20 -9.29 -6.76 -15.19
N LEU A 21 -10.21 -6.17 -15.98
CA LEU A 21 -11.62 -6.56 -16.07
C LEU A 21 -11.91 -7.04 -17.51
N PRO A 22 -11.49 -8.27 -17.86
CA PRO A 22 -11.73 -8.81 -19.18
C PRO A 22 -13.23 -8.96 -19.49
N ILE A 23 -13.68 -8.32 -20.56
CA ILE A 23 -15.09 -8.37 -20.99
C ILE A 23 -15.22 -9.35 -22.14
N THR A 24 -16.07 -10.35 -21.98
CA THR A 24 -16.39 -11.31 -23.05
C THR A 24 -17.54 -10.78 -23.88
N CYS A 25 -17.34 -10.65 -25.20
CA CYS A 25 -18.41 -10.30 -26.11
C CYS A 25 -19.47 -11.42 -26.13
N PRO A 26 -20.77 -11.15 -25.90
CA PRO A 26 -21.80 -12.18 -25.85
C PRO A 26 -22.05 -12.84 -27.20
N PHE A 27 -21.65 -12.18 -28.29
CA PHE A 27 -21.76 -12.70 -29.64
C PHE A 27 -20.54 -13.57 -29.95
N CYS A 28 -19.40 -12.97 -30.27
CA CYS A 28 -18.23 -13.72 -30.74
C CYS A 28 -17.42 -14.44 -29.64
N GLN A 29 -17.85 -14.38 -28.37
CA GLN A 29 -17.23 -15.05 -27.19
C GLN A 29 -15.74 -14.74 -26.95
N LYS A 30 -15.19 -13.73 -27.63
CA LYS A 30 -13.81 -13.26 -27.46
C LYS A 30 -13.75 -12.22 -26.34
N THR A 31 -12.58 -12.12 -25.71
CA THR A 31 -12.32 -11.19 -24.60
C THR A 31 -11.70 -9.89 -25.10
N PHE A 32 -12.18 -8.75 -24.60
CA PHE A 32 -11.74 -7.41 -24.99
C PHE A 32 -11.50 -6.52 -23.76
N CYS A 33 -10.69 -5.46 -23.96
CA CYS A 33 -10.47 -4.41 -22.95
C CYS A 33 -11.63 -3.41 -22.90
N GLY A 34 -11.61 -2.50 -21.93
CA GLY A 34 -12.66 -1.50 -21.71
C GLY A 34 -12.98 -0.63 -22.94
N GLU A 35 -11.99 -0.31 -23.77
CA GLU A 35 -12.18 0.48 -25.00
C GLU A 35 -12.80 -0.35 -26.14
N HIS A 36 -12.53 -1.66 -26.19
CA HIS A 36 -12.98 -2.56 -27.24
C HIS A 36 -14.17 -3.45 -26.83
N ARG A 37 -14.82 -3.13 -25.70
CA ARG A 37 -15.93 -3.92 -25.13
C ARG A 37 -17.17 -3.98 -26.02
N LEU A 38 -17.41 -2.96 -26.85
CA LEU A 38 -18.59 -2.88 -27.70
C LEU A 38 -18.38 -3.63 -29.02
N PRO A 39 -19.40 -4.30 -29.57
CA PRO A 39 -19.30 -5.02 -30.85
C PRO A 39 -18.81 -4.17 -32.03
N LEU A 40 -19.14 -2.87 -32.03
CA LEU A 40 -18.67 -1.91 -33.04
C LEU A 40 -17.18 -1.61 -32.92
N ASN A 41 -16.63 -1.60 -31.71
CA ASN A 41 -15.25 -1.18 -31.45
C ASN A 41 -14.25 -2.28 -31.81
N HIS A 42 -14.67 -3.55 -31.84
CA HIS A 42 -13.81 -4.68 -32.22
C HIS A 42 -14.22 -5.36 -33.54
N ASN A 43 -15.06 -4.71 -34.36
CA ASN A 43 -15.57 -5.26 -35.62
C ASN A 43 -16.10 -6.70 -35.47
N CYS A 44 -17.05 -6.88 -34.55
CA CYS A 44 -17.57 -8.20 -34.22
C CYS A 44 -18.20 -8.88 -35.45
N SER A 45 -17.71 -10.07 -35.81
CA SER A 45 -18.18 -10.85 -36.97
C SER A 45 -19.65 -11.29 -36.87
N GLN A 46 -20.19 -11.35 -35.65
CA GLN A 46 -21.56 -11.79 -35.39
C GLN A 46 -22.53 -10.64 -35.10
N TRP A 47 -22.06 -9.40 -35.07
CA TRP A 47 -22.90 -8.22 -34.78
C TRP A 47 -23.85 -7.84 -35.92
N ASP A 48 -23.50 -8.18 -37.15
CA ASP A 48 -24.34 -7.89 -38.32
C ASP A 48 -25.57 -8.81 -38.41
N CYS A 49 -25.49 -9.99 -37.80
CA CYS A 49 -26.58 -10.97 -37.76
C CYS A 49 -27.57 -10.75 -36.60
N VAL A 50 -27.36 -9.73 -35.77
CA VAL A 50 -28.21 -9.43 -34.61
C VAL A 50 -29.20 -8.35 -35.00
N ASP A 51 -30.48 -8.66 -34.93
CA ASP A 51 -31.54 -7.69 -35.11
C ASP A 51 -31.52 -6.68 -33.93
N LYS A 52 -31.10 -5.44 -34.22
CA LYS A 52 -30.78 -4.39 -33.23
C LYS A 52 -32.02 -3.68 -32.68
N GLN A 53 -33.18 -4.32 -32.73
CA GLN A 53 -34.44 -3.59 -32.63
C GLN A 53 -35.03 -3.59 -31.21
N LEU A 54 -34.25 -3.08 -30.25
CA LEU A 54 -34.78 -2.69 -28.95
C LEU A 54 -35.09 -1.19 -28.96
N ILE A 55 -36.35 -0.84 -28.78
CA ILE A 55 -36.82 0.56 -28.72
C ILE A 55 -37.20 0.89 -27.28
N GLN A 56 -36.73 2.05 -26.78
CA GLN A 56 -37.13 2.57 -25.47
C GLN A 56 -38.42 3.37 -25.60
N CYS A 57 -39.42 3.05 -24.79
CA CYS A 57 -40.67 3.81 -24.71
C CYS A 57 -40.45 5.18 -24.05
N VAL A 58 -40.92 6.27 -24.65
CA VAL A 58 -40.79 7.63 -24.07
C VAL A 58 -41.69 7.85 -22.85
N THR A 59 -42.77 7.08 -22.69
CA THR A 59 -43.75 7.24 -21.62
C THR A 59 -43.36 6.47 -20.35
N CYS A 60 -42.89 5.24 -20.49
CA CYS A 60 -42.56 4.37 -19.37
C CYS A 60 -41.06 4.03 -19.25
N SER A 61 -40.23 4.46 -20.21
CA SER A 61 -38.79 4.16 -20.27
C SER A 61 -38.41 2.67 -20.35
N ASN A 62 -39.38 1.76 -20.51
CA ASN A 62 -39.11 0.34 -20.68
C ASN A 62 -38.62 0.00 -22.09
N LEU A 63 -37.79 -1.04 -22.18
CA LEU A 63 -37.32 -1.60 -23.45
C LEU A 63 -38.40 -2.52 -24.05
N ILE A 64 -38.67 -2.32 -25.33
CA ILE A 64 -39.68 -3.06 -26.09
C ILE A 64 -38.96 -4.12 -26.94
N LYS A 65 -39.37 -5.38 -26.80
CA LYS A 65 -38.91 -6.49 -27.63
C LYS A 65 -39.85 -6.61 -28.82
N ALA A 66 -39.33 -6.52 -30.05
CA ALA A 66 -40.12 -6.89 -31.23
C ALA A 66 -40.51 -8.37 -31.13
N PRO A 67 -41.76 -8.75 -31.43
CA PRO A 67 -42.20 -10.14 -31.38
C PRO A 67 -41.34 -10.99 -32.32
N GLU A 68 -41.04 -12.23 -31.92
CA GLU A 68 -40.24 -13.19 -32.73
C GLU A 68 -40.92 -13.59 -34.05
N GLN A 69 -42.16 -13.14 -34.28
CA GLN A 69 -42.86 -13.30 -35.53
C GLN A 69 -42.36 -12.28 -36.56
N PRO A 70 -41.92 -12.70 -37.76
CA PRO A 70 -41.26 -11.87 -38.76
C PRO A 70 -42.16 -10.80 -39.43
N SER A 71 -43.35 -10.52 -38.89
CA SER A 71 -44.35 -9.66 -39.50
C SER A 71 -44.58 -8.31 -38.82
N LEU A 72 -44.04 -8.07 -37.62
CA LEU A 72 -44.21 -6.79 -36.92
C LEU A 72 -42.88 -6.06 -36.77
N SER A 73 -42.85 -4.84 -37.31
CA SER A 73 -41.72 -3.95 -37.13
C SER A 73 -41.67 -3.39 -35.69
N PRO A 74 -40.51 -2.91 -35.23
CA PRO A 74 -40.34 -2.38 -33.87
C PRO A 74 -41.17 -1.14 -33.60
N LYS A 75 -41.45 -0.38 -34.67
CA LYS A 75 -42.29 0.82 -34.60
C LYS A 75 -43.74 0.44 -34.31
N GLU A 76 -44.23 -0.61 -34.95
CA GLU A 76 -45.59 -1.12 -34.73
C GLU A 76 -45.72 -1.73 -33.32
N ALA A 77 -44.68 -2.42 -32.83
CA ALA A 77 -44.63 -2.91 -31.45
C ALA A 77 -44.66 -1.77 -30.41
N LEU A 78 -43.98 -0.64 -30.69
CA LEU A 78 -44.07 0.57 -29.85
C LEU A 78 -45.48 1.17 -29.85
N GLU A 79 -46.14 1.24 -30.99
CA GLU A 79 -47.51 1.77 -31.09
C GLU A 79 -48.51 0.89 -30.32
N GLU A 80 -48.39 -0.43 -30.41
CA GLU A 80 -49.24 -1.35 -29.66
C GLU A 80 -48.95 -1.28 -28.14
N HIS A 81 -47.68 -1.15 -27.77
CA HIS A 81 -47.27 -0.89 -26.38
C HIS A 81 -47.89 0.41 -25.83
N LEU A 82 -47.87 1.50 -26.59
CA LEU A 82 -48.51 2.76 -26.20
C LEU A 82 -50.03 2.61 -26.09
N LYS A 83 -50.68 1.90 -27.02
CA LYS A 83 -52.14 1.63 -26.99
C LYS A 83 -52.55 0.79 -25.78
N SER A 84 -51.72 -0.18 -25.37
CA SER A 84 -51.97 -1.03 -24.21
C SER A 84 -51.70 -0.36 -22.85
N ASN A 85 -51.37 0.94 -22.83
CA ASN A 85 -50.95 1.67 -21.64
C ASN A 85 -49.70 1.03 -21.00
N CYS A 86 -48.70 0.72 -21.83
CA CYS A 86 -47.38 0.21 -21.47
C CYS A 86 -47.37 -1.18 -20.81
N LYS A 87 -48.24 -2.11 -21.22
CA LYS A 87 -48.38 -3.43 -20.58
C LYS A 87 -47.86 -4.61 -21.41
N ILE A 88 -47.71 -4.44 -22.72
CA ILE A 88 -47.33 -5.52 -23.67
C ILE A 88 -45.97 -5.25 -24.32
N HIS A 89 -45.41 -6.26 -25.00
CA HIS A 89 -44.11 -6.19 -25.71
C HIS A 89 -42.92 -5.76 -24.85
N LEU A 90 -43.01 -5.92 -23.53
CA LEU A 90 -41.91 -5.64 -22.61
C LEU A 90 -40.78 -6.64 -22.84
N TYR A 91 -39.54 -6.15 -22.91
CA TYR A 91 -38.37 -7.01 -22.84
C TYR A 91 -38.26 -7.59 -21.43
N ALA A 92 -38.75 -8.81 -21.24
CA ALA A 92 -38.47 -9.59 -20.05
C ALA A 92 -37.00 -10.05 -20.13
N LEU A 93 -36.14 -9.46 -19.29
CA LEU A 93 -34.93 -10.15 -18.85
C LEU A 93 -35.39 -11.51 -18.31
N PRO A 94 -34.69 -12.62 -18.62
CA PRO A 94 -35.11 -13.94 -18.16
C PRO A 94 -35.38 -13.90 -16.66
N ASP A 95 -36.66 -13.95 -16.31
CA ASP A 95 -37.10 -14.15 -14.94
C ASP A 95 -36.45 -15.44 -14.44
N THR A 96 -36.08 -15.44 -13.16
CA THR A 96 -35.69 -16.64 -12.39
C THR A 96 -34.24 -17.14 -12.53
N ILE A 97 -33.32 -16.40 -11.91
CA ILE A 97 -32.54 -17.10 -10.87
C ILE A 97 -33.26 -16.75 -9.57
N SER A 98 -33.97 -17.73 -9.01
CA SER A 98 -34.53 -17.65 -7.67
C SER A 98 -33.39 -17.56 -6.67
N PHE A 99 -32.81 -16.37 -6.51
CA PHE A 99 -31.82 -16.13 -5.48
C PHE A 99 -32.53 -16.21 -4.15
N ASP A 100 -32.10 -17.17 -3.33
CA ASP A 100 -32.45 -17.27 -1.92
C ASP A 100 -32.28 -15.88 -1.27
N ARG A 101 -33.39 -15.26 -0.86
CA ARG A 101 -33.48 -13.82 -0.54
C ARG A 101 -33.13 -13.52 0.91
N ASN A 102 -32.52 -14.47 1.60
CA ASN A 102 -32.36 -14.42 3.04
C ASN A 102 -30.89 -14.22 3.39
N CYS A 103 -30.64 -13.30 4.33
CA CYS A 103 -29.32 -13.13 4.92
C CYS A 103 -29.21 -14.11 6.09
N SER A 104 -28.06 -14.77 6.26
CA SER A 104 -27.81 -15.66 7.40
C SER A 104 -27.74 -14.93 8.76
N VAL A 105 -27.78 -13.59 8.80
CA VAL A 105 -27.85 -12.81 10.05
C VAL A 105 -29.30 -12.74 10.54
N GLN A 106 -29.53 -13.13 11.80
CA GLN A 106 -30.84 -13.11 12.45
C GLN A 106 -31.47 -11.72 12.39
N GLY A 107 -32.71 -11.63 11.89
CA GLY A 107 -33.45 -10.37 11.77
C GLY A 107 -33.09 -9.51 10.56
N CYS A 108 -32.20 -9.97 9.65
CA CYS A 108 -31.85 -9.21 8.44
C CYS A 108 -32.58 -9.74 7.21
N SER A 109 -33.44 -8.89 6.62
CA SER A 109 -34.11 -9.14 5.32
C SER A 109 -33.69 -8.16 4.23
N SER A 110 -32.58 -7.44 4.41
CA SER A 110 -32.11 -6.39 3.47
C SER A 110 -31.28 -6.95 2.31
N VAL A 111 -31.59 -8.14 1.80
CA VAL A 111 -30.92 -8.69 0.62
C VAL A 111 -31.48 -7.99 -0.62
N ASP A 112 -30.59 -7.41 -1.42
CA ASP A 112 -30.99 -6.73 -2.65
C ASP A 112 -31.41 -7.77 -3.70
N PRO A 113 -32.64 -7.70 -4.27
CA PRO A 113 -33.13 -8.67 -5.23
C PRO A 113 -32.33 -8.75 -6.53
N HIS A 114 -31.64 -7.67 -6.91
CA HIS A 114 -30.88 -7.60 -8.16
C HIS A 114 -29.47 -8.20 -8.04
N ILE A 115 -28.91 -8.21 -6.83
CA ILE A 115 -27.53 -8.65 -6.56
C ILE A 115 -27.50 -10.03 -5.90
N GLY A 116 -28.52 -10.39 -5.12
CA GLY A 116 -28.59 -11.65 -4.40
C GLY A 116 -27.67 -11.70 -3.16
N ARG A 117 -27.44 -12.91 -2.64
CA ARG A 117 -26.59 -13.14 -1.47
C ARG A 117 -25.12 -13.24 -1.87
N ILE A 118 -24.25 -12.65 -1.05
CA ILE A 118 -22.80 -12.72 -1.20
C ILE A 118 -22.27 -13.75 -0.21
N HIS A 119 -21.54 -14.76 -0.70
CA HIS A 119 -20.93 -15.77 0.14
C HIS A 119 -19.66 -15.25 0.80
N CYS A 120 -19.54 -15.46 2.10
CA CYS A 120 -18.31 -15.20 2.82
C CYS A 120 -17.29 -16.31 2.54
N GLU A 121 -16.07 -15.96 2.10
CA GLU A 121 -14.98 -16.93 1.89
C GLU A 121 -14.52 -17.62 3.19
N GLY A 122 -14.85 -17.04 4.34
CA GLY A 122 -14.46 -17.54 5.65
C GLY A 122 -15.39 -18.59 6.23
N CYS A 123 -16.71 -18.39 6.17
CA CYS A 123 -17.72 -19.29 6.75
C CYS A 123 -18.66 -19.93 5.72
N GLY A 124 -18.57 -19.55 4.43
CA GLY A 124 -19.39 -20.10 3.34
C GLY A 124 -20.86 -19.67 3.37
N GLN A 125 -21.30 -18.89 4.36
CA GLN A 125 -22.69 -18.46 4.51
C GLN A 125 -23.01 -17.24 3.63
N GLY A 126 -24.30 -17.08 3.29
CA GLY A 126 -24.79 -16.02 2.39
C GLY A 126 -25.27 -14.78 3.14
N TYR A 127 -24.77 -13.61 2.74
CA TYR A 127 -25.05 -12.34 3.41
C TYR A 127 -25.51 -11.25 2.43
N CYS A 128 -26.25 -10.26 2.94
CA CYS A 128 -26.58 -9.06 2.17
C CYS A 128 -25.37 -8.13 2.04
N LEU A 129 -25.45 -7.10 1.20
CA LEU A 129 -24.37 -6.11 1.01
C LEU A 129 -23.90 -5.43 2.31
N LYS A 130 -24.80 -5.26 3.28
CA LYS A 130 -24.50 -4.69 4.60
C LYS A 130 -23.72 -5.67 5.49
N HIS A 131 -23.97 -6.97 5.34
CA HIS A 131 -23.37 -8.02 6.14
C HIS A 131 -22.29 -8.82 5.39
N ARG A 132 -21.82 -8.35 4.23
CA ARG A 132 -20.83 -9.08 3.41
C ARG A 132 -19.46 -9.23 4.09
N HIS A 133 -19.12 -8.32 5.00
CA HIS A 133 -17.81 -8.27 5.63
C HIS A 133 -17.75 -9.20 6.84
N PRO A 134 -16.65 -9.95 7.06
CA PRO A 134 -16.50 -10.85 8.21
C PRO A 134 -16.78 -10.22 9.58
N SER A 135 -16.48 -8.93 9.73
CA SER A 135 -16.73 -8.15 10.94
C SER A 135 -18.20 -7.87 11.24
N THR A 136 -19.07 -8.03 10.24
CA THR A 136 -20.49 -7.65 10.31
C THR A 136 -21.44 -8.84 10.50
N HIS A 137 -20.92 -10.07 10.53
CA HIS A 137 -21.74 -11.27 10.68
C HIS A 137 -21.15 -12.31 11.63
N SER A 138 -20.31 -11.89 12.58
CA SER A 138 -19.64 -12.78 13.55
C SER A 138 -18.99 -13.99 12.86
N CYS A 139 -18.19 -13.75 11.81
CA CYS A 139 -17.58 -14.81 11.02
C CYS A 139 -16.67 -15.72 11.86
N GLU A 140 -16.85 -17.04 11.73
CA GLU A 140 -15.96 -18.06 12.32
C GLU A 140 -14.48 -17.86 11.92
N CYS A 141 -14.26 -17.33 10.72
CA CYS A 141 -12.95 -17.00 10.19
C CYS A 141 -12.16 -15.96 11.01
N LEU A 142 -12.85 -15.05 11.72
CA LEU A 142 -12.19 -14.09 12.59
C LEU A 142 -11.65 -14.77 13.85
N PHE A 143 -12.42 -15.69 14.44
CA PHE A 143 -12.00 -16.42 15.63
C PHE A 143 -10.79 -17.33 15.36
N THR A 144 -10.75 -17.99 14.20
CA THR A 144 -9.61 -18.82 13.80
C THR A 144 -8.36 -17.97 13.55
N ASP A 145 -8.50 -16.78 12.96
CA ASP A 145 -7.37 -15.85 12.76
C ASP A 145 -6.84 -15.30 14.09
N GLU A 146 -7.72 -14.91 15.01
CA GLU A 146 -7.34 -14.45 16.35
C GLU A 146 -6.62 -15.53 17.15
N LYS A 147 -7.13 -16.77 17.12
CA LYS A 147 -6.47 -17.92 17.76
C LYS A 147 -5.08 -18.15 17.18
N ARG A 148 -4.96 -18.17 15.84
CA ARG A 148 -3.67 -18.34 15.15
C ARG A 148 -2.68 -17.22 15.48
N LYS A 149 -3.16 -15.98 15.61
CA LYS A 149 -2.35 -14.82 15.99
C LYS A 149 -1.85 -14.94 17.43
N LEU A 150 -2.69 -15.41 18.35
CA LEU A 150 -2.32 -15.66 19.74
C LEU A 150 -1.28 -16.79 19.86
N GLU A 151 -1.49 -17.90 19.15
CA GLU A 151 -0.54 -19.03 19.10
C GLU A 151 0.82 -18.60 18.56
N ARG A 152 0.86 -17.80 17.48
CA ARG A 152 2.11 -17.24 16.95
C ARG A 152 2.82 -16.34 17.96
N LYS A 153 2.07 -15.52 18.71
CA LYS A 153 2.63 -14.65 19.76
C LYS A 153 3.22 -15.47 20.90
N LEU A 154 2.51 -16.49 21.37
CA LEU A 154 2.96 -17.35 22.46
C LEU A 154 4.19 -18.18 22.05
N ALA A 155 4.18 -18.75 20.84
CA ALA A 155 5.34 -19.47 20.29
C ALA A 155 6.57 -18.56 20.10
N ALA A 156 6.38 -17.30 19.71
CA ALA A 156 7.47 -16.33 19.63
C ALA A 156 8.04 -16.00 21.03
N GLN A 157 7.18 -15.81 22.03
CA GLN A 157 7.59 -15.57 23.41
C GLN A 157 8.37 -16.75 24.01
N GLU A 158 7.92 -17.98 23.77
CA GLU A 158 8.61 -19.18 24.25
C GLU A 158 10.01 -19.33 23.64
N LYS A 159 10.14 -19.06 22.33
CA LYS A 159 11.45 -19.11 21.65
C LYS A 159 12.42 -18.06 22.19
N VAL A 160 11.93 -16.84 22.50
CA VAL A 160 12.74 -15.80 23.14
C VAL A 160 13.16 -16.20 24.55
N ALA A 161 12.26 -16.78 25.34
CA ALA A 161 12.56 -17.25 26.69
C ALA A 161 13.62 -18.38 26.71
N LYS A 162 13.60 -19.28 25.72
CA LYS A 162 14.63 -20.33 25.58
C LYS A 162 16.02 -19.76 25.24
N ILE A 163 16.09 -18.69 24.44
CA ILE A 163 17.35 -18.01 24.12
C ILE A 163 17.95 -17.31 25.36
N LEU A 164 17.10 -16.80 26.25
CA LEU A 164 17.53 -16.11 27.47
C LEU A 164 17.97 -17.07 28.61
N ARG A 165 17.69 -18.37 28.50
CA ARG A 165 17.98 -19.38 29.54
C ARG A 165 19.21 -20.25 29.26
N LEU A 166 20.15 -19.78 28.44
CA LEU A 166 21.47 -20.41 28.38
C LEU A 166 22.34 -19.89 29.54
N PRO A 167 22.99 -20.76 30.34
CA PRO A 167 23.76 -20.34 31.50
C PRO A 167 24.97 -19.51 31.10
N ASP A 168 25.18 -18.40 31.80
CA ASP A 168 26.41 -17.64 31.84
C ASP A 168 27.60 -18.57 32.12
N SER A 169 28.49 -18.70 31.14
CA SER A 169 29.84 -19.19 31.36
C SER A 169 30.82 -18.16 30.81
N SER A 170 31.27 -17.32 31.74
CA SER A 170 32.64 -16.83 31.90
C SER A 170 33.31 -16.13 30.71
N THR A 171 33.60 -14.85 30.94
CA THR A 171 34.76 -14.12 30.43
C THR A 171 34.70 -13.70 28.96
N LYS A 172 33.98 -12.60 28.68
CA LYS A 172 34.35 -11.72 27.57
C LYS A 172 34.57 -10.31 28.09
N GLN A 173 35.84 -9.96 28.18
CA GLN A 173 36.34 -8.60 28.22
C GLN A 173 35.56 -7.73 27.22
N LYS A 174 35.36 -6.46 27.57
CA LYS A 174 34.70 -5.45 26.72
C LYS A 174 35.47 -5.30 25.40
N ILE A 175 35.13 -6.12 24.42
CA ILE A 175 35.51 -5.93 23.03
C ILE A 175 34.59 -4.84 22.48
N ILE A 176 35.19 -3.72 22.13
CA ILE A 176 34.62 -2.67 21.29
C ILE A 176 33.98 -3.38 20.08
N LYS A 177 32.66 -3.28 19.91
CA LYS A 177 32.01 -3.87 18.74
C LYS A 177 32.54 -3.15 17.50
N PRO A 178 33.16 -3.86 16.52
CA PRO A 178 33.41 -3.26 15.24
C PRO A 178 32.07 -2.93 14.57
N ILE A 179 32.09 -1.82 13.84
CA ILE A 179 31.03 -1.33 12.97
C ILE A 179 30.46 -2.51 12.15
N PRO A 180 29.13 -2.77 12.15
CA PRO A 180 28.57 -3.82 11.33
C PRO A 180 28.76 -3.47 9.85
N ALA A 181 29.57 -4.28 9.17
CA ALA A 181 29.78 -4.20 7.73
C ALA A 181 28.45 -4.42 7.00
N LYS A 182 28.20 -3.58 5.99
CA LYS A 182 26.98 -3.52 5.17
C LYS A 182 26.57 -4.90 4.63
N SER A 183 25.53 -5.50 5.20
CA SER A 183 24.83 -6.64 4.59
C SER A 183 23.61 -6.14 3.83
N LYS A 184 23.62 -6.31 2.49
CA LYS A 184 22.60 -5.82 1.55
C LYS A 184 21.18 -6.37 1.78
N LYS A 185 20.99 -7.38 2.65
CA LYS A 185 19.68 -7.99 2.96
C LYS A 185 19.12 -7.62 4.34
N GLY A 186 19.86 -6.89 5.18
CA GLY A 186 19.43 -6.45 6.52
C GLY A 186 18.80 -5.06 6.59
N SER A 187 18.96 -4.24 5.54
CA SER A 187 18.65 -2.81 5.56
C SER A 187 17.19 -2.47 5.87
N ILE A 188 16.21 -3.27 5.43
CA ILE A 188 14.78 -2.97 5.64
C ILE A 188 14.36 -3.15 7.11
N VAL A 189 14.82 -4.22 7.76
CA VAL A 189 14.47 -4.51 9.16
C VAL A 189 15.15 -3.50 10.10
N GLU A 190 16.38 -3.13 9.77
CA GLU A 190 17.15 -2.11 10.50
C GLU A 190 16.49 -0.73 10.38
N LEU A 191 16.03 -0.37 9.19
CA LEU A 191 15.26 0.86 8.94
C LEU A 191 13.91 0.86 9.67
N MET A 192 13.23 -0.29 9.78
CA MET A 192 12.01 -0.42 10.59
C MET A 192 12.29 -0.24 12.10
N LYS A 193 13.37 -0.82 12.61
CA LYS A 193 13.76 -0.65 14.02
C LYS A 193 14.13 0.81 14.31
N MET A 194 14.83 1.45 13.39
CA MET A 194 15.25 2.83 13.50
C MET A 194 14.07 3.81 13.46
N ARG A 195 13.08 3.58 12.60
CA ARG A 195 11.83 4.38 12.56
C ARG A 195 11.11 4.45 13.91
N THR A 196 11.19 3.39 14.71
CA THR A 196 10.57 3.33 16.04
C THR A 196 11.39 4.02 17.12
N GLN A 197 12.71 4.07 16.97
CA GLN A 197 13.64 4.56 18.01
C GLN A 197 14.15 5.99 17.76
N ALA A 198 14.12 6.45 16.51
CA ALA A 198 14.74 7.70 16.09
C ALA A 198 13.98 8.92 16.63
N LYS A 199 14.74 9.88 17.15
CA LYS A 199 14.22 11.17 17.66
C LYS A 199 14.35 12.26 16.60
N GLY A 200 13.36 13.15 16.51
CA GLY A 200 13.34 14.24 15.55
C GLY A 200 12.01 14.98 15.58
N ASP A 201 11.89 16.01 14.73
CA ASP A 201 10.69 16.85 14.64
C ASP A 201 9.50 16.11 14.02
N SER A 202 8.41 15.99 14.78
CA SER A 202 7.18 15.31 14.34
C SER A 202 6.50 15.98 13.13
N SER A 203 6.81 17.26 12.88
CA SER A 203 6.26 18.07 11.77
C SER A 203 6.66 17.56 10.38
N ILE A 204 7.77 16.83 10.28
CA ILE A 204 8.30 16.35 9.00
C ILE A 204 7.49 15.12 8.56
N PRO A 205 6.90 15.07 7.34
CA PRO A 205 6.17 13.89 6.87
C PRO A 205 7.10 12.69 6.63
N PRO A 206 6.65 11.44 6.82
CA PRO A 206 7.51 10.24 6.77
C PRO A 206 8.19 10.02 5.41
N ALA A 207 7.61 10.54 4.32
CA ALA A 207 8.20 10.46 2.98
C ALA A 207 9.44 11.37 2.80
N SER A 208 9.53 12.44 3.60
CA SER A 208 10.63 13.41 3.55
C SER A 208 11.68 13.19 4.62
N ARG A 209 11.52 12.17 5.48
CA ARG A 209 12.48 11.83 6.53
C ARG A 209 13.66 11.01 5.98
N ILE A 210 14.88 11.39 6.34
CA ILE A 210 16.09 10.58 6.25
C ILE A 210 16.49 10.16 7.66
N TYR A 211 16.78 8.88 7.87
CA TYR A 211 17.17 8.32 9.18
C TYR A 211 18.69 8.12 9.24
N LEU A 212 19.34 8.66 10.29
CA LEU A 212 20.81 8.68 10.42
C LEU A 212 21.25 8.33 11.86
N TYR A 213 22.40 7.68 11.97
CA TYR A 213 23.06 7.45 13.25
C TYR A 213 24.02 8.59 13.55
N VAL A 214 23.96 9.14 14.75
CA VAL A 214 24.82 10.25 15.17
C VAL A 214 25.66 9.79 16.33
N GLN A 215 26.97 9.89 16.17
CA GLN A 215 27.92 9.70 17.27
C GLN A 215 28.22 11.07 17.86
N CYS A 216 27.92 11.23 19.15
CA CYS A 216 28.19 12.45 19.89
C CYS A 216 29.27 12.20 20.94
N PRO A 217 30.37 12.98 20.93
CA PRO A 217 31.43 12.88 21.91
C PRO A 217 30.96 13.53 23.21
N LYS A 218 30.32 12.74 24.08
CA LYS A 218 30.25 13.10 25.49
C LYS A 218 31.51 12.60 26.17
N THR A 219 32.07 13.42 27.05
CA THR A 219 33.36 13.31 27.74
C THR A 219 33.65 11.99 28.49
N SER A 220 32.81 10.97 28.37
CA SER A 220 33.03 9.65 28.98
C SER A 220 32.35 8.46 28.26
N ASN A 221 31.53 8.65 27.22
CA ASN A 221 30.95 7.54 26.43
C ASN A 221 30.46 8.02 25.06
N MET A 222 30.82 7.30 23.99
CA MET A 222 30.37 7.56 22.62
C MET A 222 28.94 7.03 22.44
N ASP A 223 27.95 7.77 22.93
CA ASP A 223 26.55 7.44 22.71
C ASP A 223 26.20 7.58 21.22
N THR A 224 25.69 6.50 20.63
CA THR A 224 25.15 6.52 19.27
C THR A 224 23.65 6.79 19.35
N LEU A 225 23.23 7.97 18.88
CA LEU A 225 21.85 8.39 18.83
C LEU A 225 21.25 8.08 17.45
N SER A 226 20.03 7.55 17.40
CA SER A 226 19.26 7.47 16.16
C SER A 226 18.38 8.72 16.02
N VAL A 227 18.49 9.41 14.90
CA VAL A 227 17.73 10.64 14.62
C VAL A 227 17.18 10.64 13.20
N PHE A 228 16.19 11.49 12.94
CA PHE A 228 15.66 11.71 11.60
C PHE A 228 15.53 13.20 11.28
N PHE A 229 15.77 13.55 10.01
CA PHE A 229 15.71 14.92 9.51
C PHE A 229 15.02 14.99 8.14
N ASP A 230 14.64 16.20 7.72
CA ASP A 230 14.07 16.44 6.40
C ASP A 230 15.15 16.41 5.30
N LYS A 231 14.82 15.80 4.16
CA LYS A 231 15.69 15.71 2.97
C LYS A 231 16.22 17.06 2.48
N LYS A 232 15.40 18.11 2.59
CA LYS A 232 15.69 19.46 2.08
C LYS A 232 16.37 20.36 3.12
N SER A 233 16.56 19.89 4.35
CA SER A 233 17.26 20.65 5.38
C SER A 233 18.74 20.82 5.02
N SER A 234 19.24 22.04 5.22
CA SER A 234 20.67 22.38 5.14
C SER A 234 21.45 21.76 6.30
N ILE A 235 22.68 21.32 6.04
CA ILE A 235 23.55 20.73 7.06
C ILE A 235 23.80 21.68 8.24
N GLY A 236 23.92 22.99 8.02
CA GLY A 236 24.04 23.98 9.11
C GLY A 236 22.89 23.91 10.13
N ARG A 237 21.63 23.94 9.66
CA ARG A 237 20.44 23.79 10.53
C ARG A 237 20.41 22.44 11.25
N ILE A 238 20.88 21.38 10.60
CA ILE A 238 20.97 20.05 11.20
C ILE A 238 22.05 20.03 12.28
N LEU A 239 23.18 20.68 12.04
CA LEU A 239 24.27 20.83 13.01
C LEU A 239 23.78 21.56 14.26
N ASP A 240 23.02 22.65 14.12
CA ASP A 240 22.38 23.35 15.25
C ASP A 240 21.42 22.44 16.03
N ALA A 241 20.57 21.69 15.33
CA ALA A 241 19.63 20.76 15.95
C ALA A 241 20.34 19.60 16.67
N LEU A 242 21.40 19.06 16.07
CA LEU A 242 22.23 18.00 16.65
C LEU A 242 22.99 18.51 17.88
N ALA A 243 23.52 19.72 17.83
CA ALA A 243 24.19 20.36 18.95
C ALA A 243 23.25 20.47 20.16
N ASN A 244 22.01 20.93 19.94
CA ASN A 244 20.97 20.95 20.99
C ASN A 244 20.64 19.55 21.51
N MET A 245 20.47 18.55 20.63
CA MET A 245 20.13 17.17 21.04
C MET A 245 21.28 16.47 21.79
N CYS A 246 22.53 16.78 21.43
CA CYS A 246 23.71 16.24 22.09
C CYS A 246 24.19 17.08 23.28
N ASN A 247 23.47 18.18 23.59
CA ASN A 247 23.79 19.13 24.64
C ASN A 247 25.20 19.75 24.51
N ILE A 248 25.59 20.04 23.26
CA ILE A 248 26.85 20.69 22.91
C ILE A 248 26.53 22.12 22.48
N THR A 249 27.24 23.11 23.02
CA THR A 249 27.04 24.50 22.61
C THR A 249 27.66 24.74 21.23
N ASN A 250 26.82 25.01 20.23
CA ASN A 250 27.27 25.43 18.90
C ASN A 250 27.50 26.95 18.87
N ARG A 251 28.74 27.36 18.59
CA ARG A 251 29.13 28.76 18.43
C ARG A 251 29.67 29.05 17.02
N ASN A 252 29.39 28.19 16.04
CA ASN A 252 29.89 28.31 14.67
C ASN A 252 29.56 29.65 13.98
N ASN A 253 28.51 30.37 14.43
CA ASN A 253 28.13 31.68 13.90
C ASN A 253 28.93 32.86 14.49
N MET A 254 29.67 32.65 15.58
CA MET A 254 30.46 33.69 16.26
C MET A 254 31.97 33.48 16.11
N ILE A 255 32.37 32.37 15.50
CA ILE A 255 33.73 31.86 15.53
C ILE A 255 34.25 31.72 14.10
N SER A 256 35.50 32.17 13.88
CA SER A 256 36.18 32.11 12.59
C SER A 256 36.41 30.66 12.13
N ALA A 257 36.57 30.44 10.82
CA ALA A 257 36.73 29.10 10.24
C ALA A 257 37.96 28.34 10.76
N ALA A 258 38.94 29.03 11.36
CA ALA A 258 40.21 28.47 11.83
C ALA A 258 40.24 28.14 13.34
N ASP A 259 39.14 28.31 14.06
CA ASP A 259 39.11 28.15 15.51
C ASP A 259 38.81 26.71 15.93
N PRO A 260 39.52 26.16 16.95
CA PRO A 260 39.36 24.79 17.41
C PRO A 260 38.00 24.49 18.07
N GLU A 261 37.25 25.50 18.51
CA GLU A 261 35.91 25.28 19.07
C GLU A 261 34.82 25.07 18.00
N ARG A 262 35.15 25.20 16.71
CA ARG A 262 34.21 25.01 15.61
C ARG A 262 33.78 23.55 15.47
N LEU A 263 32.48 23.33 15.41
CA LEU A 263 31.88 22.00 15.23
C LEU A 263 31.79 21.62 13.76
N TYR A 264 32.16 20.38 13.46
CA TYR A 264 32.07 19.80 12.14
C TYR A 264 31.29 18.48 12.17
N LEU A 265 30.63 18.18 11.05
CA LEU A 265 29.97 16.91 10.81
C LEU A 265 30.83 16.08 9.86
N TYR A 266 31.24 14.90 10.31
CA TYR A 266 32.01 13.95 9.55
C TYR A 266 31.13 12.78 9.12
N LYS A 267 31.28 12.32 7.88
CA LYS A 267 30.62 11.11 7.40
C LYS A 267 31.48 9.88 7.68
N CYS A 268 30.96 8.89 8.40
CA CYS A 268 31.65 7.63 8.63
C CYS A 268 31.25 6.58 7.56
N PRO A 269 32.17 5.69 7.13
CA PRO A 269 33.54 5.49 7.64
C PRO A 269 34.61 6.38 6.97
N GLU A 270 34.26 7.20 5.98
CA GLU A 270 35.23 7.94 5.15
C GLU A 270 35.87 9.16 5.87
N MET A 271 35.36 9.55 7.05
CA MET A 271 35.77 10.73 7.82
C MET A 271 35.85 12.03 7.00
N THR A 272 35.01 12.16 5.99
CA THR A 272 34.94 13.37 5.16
C THR A 272 34.10 14.43 5.85
N VAL A 273 34.61 15.66 5.92
CA VAL A 273 33.85 16.83 6.41
C VAL A 273 32.68 17.11 5.45
N ILE A 274 31.48 17.23 6.01
CA ILE A 274 30.28 17.63 5.26
C ILE A 274 30.17 19.14 5.30
N ASP A 275 30.08 19.77 4.12
CA ASP A 275 29.91 21.22 4.02
C ASP A 275 28.55 21.68 4.58
N ASN A 276 28.57 22.73 5.42
CA ASN A 276 27.38 23.26 6.09
C ASN A 276 26.32 23.80 5.11
N SER A 277 26.73 24.15 3.89
CA SER A 277 25.86 24.73 2.85
C SER A 277 25.13 23.66 2.04
N MET A 278 25.52 22.39 2.16
CA MET A 278 24.90 21.31 1.40
C MET A 278 23.53 20.93 1.97
N ILE A 279 22.68 20.34 1.12
CA ILE A 279 21.44 19.69 1.57
C ILE A 279 21.72 18.25 2.01
N LEU A 280 20.96 17.79 2.99
CA LEU A 280 21.14 16.46 3.58
C LEU A 280 21.07 15.33 2.55
N GLU A 281 20.09 15.39 1.63
CA GLU A 281 19.87 14.36 0.60
C GLU A 281 21.08 14.14 -0.33
N LYS A 282 21.88 15.19 -0.57
CA LYS A 282 23.10 15.05 -1.40
C LYS A 282 24.29 14.52 -0.62
N ALA A 283 24.35 14.78 0.68
CA ALA A 283 25.50 14.43 1.52
C ALA A 283 25.44 12.98 2.06
N VAL A 284 24.25 12.52 2.46
CA VAL A 284 24.07 11.26 3.20
C VAL A 284 22.83 10.49 2.74
N LYS A 285 22.86 9.16 2.94
CA LYS A 285 21.75 8.25 2.66
C LYS A 285 21.18 7.69 3.97
N ASP A 286 19.98 7.11 3.91
CA ASP A 286 19.40 6.42 5.06
C ASP A 286 20.36 5.35 5.62
N LEU A 287 20.43 5.28 6.96
CA LEU A 287 21.31 4.41 7.76
C LEU A 287 22.81 4.80 7.73
N ASP A 288 23.19 5.93 7.12
CA ASP A 288 24.55 6.43 7.27
C ASP A 288 24.80 6.91 8.72
N THR A 289 26.07 6.81 9.14
CA THR A 289 26.54 7.28 10.43
C THR A 289 27.31 8.58 10.25
N ILE A 290 26.93 9.61 11.01
CA ILE A 290 27.64 10.88 11.09
C ILE A 290 28.23 11.07 12.48
N LEU A 291 29.42 11.64 12.53
CA LEU A 291 30.14 11.99 13.75
C LEU A 291 30.13 13.51 13.89
N LEU A 292 29.72 13.99 15.07
CA LEU A 292 29.77 15.41 15.41
C LEU A 292 31.01 15.65 16.27
N GLU A 293 32.04 16.32 15.77
CA GLU A 293 33.27 16.55 16.54
C GLU A 293 33.78 18.00 16.36
N ARG A 294 34.44 18.52 17.39
CA ARG A 294 35.16 19.80 17.30
C ARG A 294 36.48 19.55 16.57
N GLN A 295 37.02 20.56 15.90
CA GLN A 295 38.34 20.45 15.31
C GLN A 295 39.38 20.35 16.43
N VAL A 296 39.76 19.12 16.79
CA VAL A 296 40.89 18.87 17.67
C VAL A 296 42.14 18.95 16.80
N ASP A 297 43.09 19.81 17.16
CA ASP A 297 44.44 19.76 16.61
C ASP A 297 44.94 18.31 16.61
N VAL A 298 45.43 17.85 15.46
CA VAL A 298 45.78 16.45 15.16
C VAL A 298 47.05 15.99 15.90
N THR A 299 47.29 16.46 17.13
CA THR A 299 48.52 16.22 17.90
C THR A 299 48.30 15.52 19.23
N SER A 300 47.19 14.79 19.46
CA SER A 300 46.96 14.09 20.74
C SER A 300 46.55 12.62 20.64
N LEU A 301 46.71 11.98 19.48
CA LEU A 301 46.51 10.53 19.32
C LEU A 301 47.80 9.73 19.09
N GLU A 302 48.96 10.34 19.36
CA GLU A 302 50.23 9.63 19.53
C GLU A 302 50.71 9.79 20.98
N LYS A 303 50.13 9.01 21.90
CA LYS A 303 50.78 8.62 23.17
C LYS A 303 50.14 7.37 23.74
#